data_AF-A0A5B2Z1Q8-F1
#
_entry.id   AF-A0A5B2Z1Q8-F1
#
_cell.length_a   1.000
_cell.length_b   1.000
_cell.length_c   1.000
_cell.angle_alpha   90.00
_cell.angle_beta   90.00
_cell.angle_gamma   90.00
#
_symmetry.space_group_name_H-M   'P 1'
#
loop_
_entity.id
_entity.type
_entity.pdbx_description
1 polymer ?
#
loop_
_entity_poly.entity_id
_entity_poly.type
_entity_poly.pdbx_seq_one_letter_code
_entity_poly.pdbx_strand_id
1 'polypeptide(L)'
;MAKEVIGRNERVILVQVNTKTGDERALYKDDYGGGFQPTTNVAAATDFETKEKADKLAEMLNMLYSMTGNVFKAHSVSEVVERKFLDKELTDNVEKENETTERDTNS
;
A
#
# COMPACT_ATOMS: atom_id res chain seq x y z
N MET A 1 10.34 -24.52 10.80
CA MET A 1 9.30 -24.49 9.75
C MET A 1 9.32 -23.11 9.13
N ALA A 2 10.03 -22.94 8.02
CA ALA A 2 10.12 -21.66 7.33
C ALA A 2 8.78 -21.40 6.63
N LYS A 3 8.07 -20.35 7.04
CA LYS A 3 6.89 -19.88 6.31
C LYS A 3 7.42 -18.97 5.21
N GLU A 4 7.60 -19.55 4.03
CA GLU A 4 8.13 -18.87 2.86
C GLU A 4 7.20 -17.71 2.46
N VAL A 5 7.76 -16.50 2.45
CA VAL A 5 7.07 -15.28 1.99
C VAL A 5 7.36 -15.17 0.50
N ILE A 6 6.33 -15.21 -0.35
CA ILE A 6 6.52 -15.14 -1.82
C ILE A 6 7.09 -13.78 -2.22
N GLY A 7 6.64 -12.74 -1.53
CA GLY A 7 6.99 -11.38 -1.87
C GLY A 7 6.59 -10.43 -0.75
N ARG A 8 7.48 -9.49 -0.51
CA ARG A 8 7.29 -8.34 0.37
C ARG A 8 7.25 -7.12 -0.52
N ASN A 9 6.04 -6.61 -0.81
CA ASN A 9 5.89 -5.42 -1.62
C ASN A 9 5.64 -4.21 -0.72
N GLU A 10 6.40 -3.14 -0.93
CA GLU A 10 6.17 -1.87 -0.25
C GLU A 10 5.34 -0.97 -1.16
N ARG A 11 4.28 -0.40 -0.61
CA ARG A 11 3.46 0.58 -1.34
C ARG A 11 3.18 1.79 -0.47
N VAL A 12 2.95 2.91 -1.14
CA VAL A 12 2.57 4.16 -0.49
C VAL A 12 1.09 4.40 -0.75
N ILE A 13 0.34 4.64 0.31
CA ILE A 13 -1.10 4.92 0.24
C ILE A 13 -1.43 6.20 1.01
N LEU A 14 -2.66 6.68 0.84
CA LEU A 14 -3.22 7.73 1.69
C LEU A 14 -4.21 7.12 2.69
N VAL A 15 -4.16 7.63 3.91
CA VAL A 15 -5.16 7.34 4.95
C VAL A 15 -5.72 8.65 5.48
N GLN A 16 -6.95 8.63 5.96
CA GLN A 16 -7.51 9.69 6.79
C GLN A 16 -7.70 9.20 8.22
N VAL A 17 -7.33 10.03 9.18
CA VAL A 17 -7.44 9.76 10.61
C VAL A 17 -8.40 10.75 11.24
N ASN A 18 -9.39 10.25 11.97
CA ASN A 18 -10.28 11.10 12.76
C ASN A 18 -9.50 11.67 13.95
N THR A 19 -9.34 12.99 14.01
CA THR A 19 -8.57 13.65 15.08
C THR A 19 -9.22 13.54 16.47
N LYS A 20 -10.48 13.13 16.56
CA LYS A 20 -11.21 12.95 17.82
C LYS A 20 -11.23 11.51 18.32
N THR A 21 -11.43 10.54 17.42
CA THR A 21 -11.57 9.12 17.79
C THR A 21 -10.31 8.30 17.52
N GLY A 22 -9.41 8.78 16.65
CA GLY A 22 -8.27 8.03 16.17
C GLY A 22 -8.62 7.01 15.07
N ASP A 23 -9.89 6.96 14.63
CA ASP A 23 -10.31 6.01 13.60
C ASP A 23 -9.61 6.30 12.27
N GLU A 24 -8.96 5.28 11.74
CA GLU A 24 -8.24 5.33 10.46
C GLU A 24 -9.09 4.71 9.35
N ARG A 25 -9.05 5.33 8.17
CA ARG A 25 -9.61 4.78 6.92
C ARG A 25 -8.65 5.03 5.77
N ALA A 26 -8.45 4.02 4.93
CA ALA A 26 -7.69 4.20 3.71
C ALA A 26 -8.48 5.05 2.70
N LEU A 27 -7.76 5.71 1.80
CA LEU A 27 -8.35 6.53 0.74
C LEU A 27 -8.12 5.87 -0.62
N TYR A 28 -9.20 5.77 -1.39
CA TYR A 28 -9.15 5.32 -2.78
C TYR A 28 -9.70 6.40 -3.70
N LYS A 29 -9.13 6.52 -4.89
CA LYS A 29 -9.60 7.40 -5.95
C LYS A 29 -10.82 6.75 -6.59
N ASP A 30 -11.95 7.43 -6.51
CA ASP A 30 -13.17 7.02 -7.21
C ASP A 30 -13.09 7.46 -8.67
N ASP A 31 -13.21 6.49 -9.58
CA ASP A 31 -13.10 6.70 -11.02
C ASP A 31 -14.28 7.51 -11.58
N TYR A 32 -15.44 7.52 -10.90
CA TYR A 32 -16.65 8.20 -11.35
C TYR A 32 -16.84 9.57 -10.71
N GLY A 33 -16.49 9.73 -9.44
CA GLY A 33 -16.61 10.98 -8.69
C GLY A 33 -15.39 11.91 -8.77
N GLY A 34 -14.27 11.45 -9.34
CA GLY A 34 -13.04 12.23 -9.53
C GLY A 34 -12.30 12.61 -8.23
N GLY A 35 -12.78 12.16 -7.07
CA GLY A 35 -12.24 12.48 -5.75
C GLY A 35 -11.76 11.25 -4.99
N PHE A 36 -11.15 11.48 -3.82
CA PHE A 36 -10.77 10.42 -2.89
C PHE A 36 -11.91 10.11 -1.92
N GLN A 37 -12.26 8.83 -1.82
CA GLN A 37 -13.29 8.32 -0.93
C GLN A 37 -12.67 7.45 0.16
N PRO A 38 -13.21 7.48 1.39
CA PRO A 38 -12.71 6.66 2.48
C PRO A 38 -13.25 5.24 2.42
N THR A 39 -12.41 4.28 2.78
CA THR A 39 -12.74 2.86 2.85
C THR A 39 -12.08 2.20 4.06
N THR A 40 -12.75 1.19 4.62
CA THR A 40 -12.16 0.30 5.62
C THR A 40 -11.37 -0.84 4.98
N ASN A 41 -11.48 -1.02 3.66
CA ASN A 41 -10.72 -2.02 2.92
C ASN A 41 -9.39 -1.40 2.43
N VAL A 42 -8.31 -1.62 3.18
CA VAL A 42 -6.98 -1.09 2.84
C VAL A 42 -6.47 -1.62 1.50
N ALA A 43 -6.86 -2.83 1.08
CA ALA A 43 -6.48 -3.36 -0.23
C ALA A 43 -7.02 -2.54 -1.40
N ALA A 44 -8.12 -1.80 -1.20
CA ALA A 44 -8.71 -0.91 -2.20
C ALA A 44 -8.06 0.49 -2.23
N ALA A 45 -7.14 0.79 -1.32
CA ALA A 45 -6.45 2.07 -1.28
C ALA A 45 -5.73 2.36 -2.61
N THR A 46 -5.67 3.64 -2.98
CA THR A 46 -4.90 4.04 -4.16
C THR A 46 -3.41 4.02 -3.87
N ASP A 47 -2.67 3.27 -4.69
CA ASP A 47 -1.22 3.20 -4.63
C ASP A 47 -0.59 4.43 -5.30
N PHE A 48 0.45 4.95 -4.67
CA PHE A 48 1.25 6.06 -5.17
C PHE A 48 2.66 5.58 -5.53
N GLU A 49 3.15 6.03 -6.69
CA GLU A 49 4.52 5.74 -7.14
C GLU A 49 5.58 6.31 -6.19
N THR A 50 5.31 7.47 -5.57
CA THR A 50 6.25 8.15 -4.69
C THR A 50 5.56 8.74 -3.47
N LYS A 51 6.29 8.80 -2.36
CA LYS A 51 5.86 9.50 -1.15
C LYS A 51 5.55 10.97 -1.40
N GLU A 52 6.34 11.64 -2.23
CA GLU A 52 6.12 13.06 -2.53
C GLU A 52 4.77 13.33 -3.21
N LYS A 53 4.34 12.46 -4.14
CA LYS A 53 3.02 12.56 -4.78
C LYS A 53 1.90 12.37 -3.75
N ALA A 54 2.05 11.39 -2.86
CA ALA A 54 1.10 11.16 -1.77
C ALA A 54 1.05 12.35 -0.81
N ASP A 55 2.20 12.88 -0.37
CA ASP A 55 2.29 14.03 0.55
C ASP A 55 1.58 15.27 -0.01
N LYS A 56 1.83 15.62 -1.27
CA LYS A 56 1.17 16.76 -1.94
C LYS A 56 -0.36 16.62 -1.97
N LEU A 57 -0.85 15.40 -2.21
CA LEU A 57 -2.29 15.12 -2.17
C LEU A 57 -2.85 15.16 -0.75
N ALA A 58 -2.12 14.64 0.24
CA ALA A 58 -2.51 14.72 1.65
C ALA A 58 -2.62 16.18 2.11
N GLU A 59 -1.65 17.03 1.74
CA GLU A 59 -1.67 18.47 2.03
C GLU A 59 -2.88 19.17 1.40
N MET A 60 -3.17 18.88 0.13
CA MET A 60 -4.34 19.41 -0.57
C MET A 60 -5.64 18.98 0.12
N LEU A 61 -5.78 17.71 0.47
CA LEU A 61 -6.96 17.19 1.20
C LEU A 61 -7.09 17.85 2.57
N ASN A 62 -6.00 18.02 3.30
CA ASN A 62 -5.98 18.69 4.60
C ASN A 62 -6.38 20.16 4.50
N MET A 63 -5.99 20.86 3.43
CA MET A 63 -6.44 22.22 3.17
C MET A 63 -7.97 22.25 3.00
N LEU A 64 -8.54 21.35 2.20
CA LEU A 64 -10.00 21.24 2.02
C LEU A 64 -10.72 20.89 3.33
N TYR A 65 -10.15 19.99 4.14
CA TYR A 65 -10.69 19.63 5.45
C TYR A 65 -10.70 20.83 6.41
N SER A 66 -9.64 21.63 6.41
CA SER A 66 -9.57 22.84 7.24
C SER A 66 -10.62 23.88 6.85
N MET A 67 -10.90 24.04 5.55
CA MET A 67 -11.90 24.98 5.04
C MET A 67 -13.33 24.55 5.37
N THR A 68 -13.57 23.24 5.49
CA THR A 68 -14.90 22.66 5.74
C THR A 68 -15.15 22.35 7.22
N GLY A 69 -14.18 22.60 8.10
CA GLY A 69 -14.27 22.24 9.53
C GLY A 69 -14.27 20.74 9.78
N ASN A 70 -13.74 19.96 8.83
CA ASN A 70 -13.71 18.51 8.91
C ASN A 70 -12.74 18.04 10.00
N VAL A 71 -13.14 17.00 10.75
CA VAL A 71 -12.36 16.44 11.87
C VAL A 71 -11.30 15.43 11.42
N PHE A 72 -11.26 15.11 10.13
CA PHE A 72 -10.28 14.19 9.57
C PHE A 72 -8.99 14.90 9.15
N LYS A 73 -7.87 14.19 9.22
CA LYS A 73 -6.59 14.57 8.60
C LYS A 73 -6.09 13.46 7.69
N ALA A 74 -5.68 13.83 6.49
CA ALA A 74 -5.04 12.93 5.53
C ALA A 74 -3.54 12.81 5.84
N HIS A 75 -3.00 11.60 5.71
CA HIS A 75 -1.60 11.26 5.88
C HIS A 75 -1.16 10.27 4.79
N SER A 76 0.07 10.40 4.33
CA SER A 76 0.72 9.35 3.53
C SER A 76 1.30 8.29 4.47
N VAL A 77 1.16 7.02 4.07
CA VAL A 77 1.67 5.88 4.83
C VAL A 77 2.35 4.93 3.86
N SER A 78 3.52 4.43 4.26
CA SER A 78 4.17 3.29 3.61
C SER A 78 3.72 2.03 4.31
N GLU A 79 3.19 1.07 3.56
CA GLU A 79 2.82 -0.24 4.09
C GLU A 79 3.52 -1.38 3.35
N VAL A 80 3.73 -2.46 4.10
CA VAL A 80 4.36 -3.68 3.62
C VAL A 80 3.27 -4.73 3.43
N VAL A 81 3.05 -5.15 2.19
CA VAL A 81 2.11 -6.21 1.85
C VAL A 81 2.87 -7.52 1.69
N GLU A 82 2.67 -8.45 2.62
CA GLU A 82 3.19 -9.81 2.52
C GLU A 82 2.20 -10.74 1.84
N ARG A 83 2.67 -11.50 0.85
CA ARG A 83 1.87 -12.55 0.19
C ARG A 83 2.44 -13.93 0.46
N LYS A 84 1.55 -14.90 0.68
CA LYS A 84 1.87 -16.32 0.89
C LYS A 84 0.95 -17.18 0.03
N PHE A 85 1.52 -18.18 -0.64
CA PHE A 85 0.72 -19.12 -1.42
C PHE A 85 0.08 -20.07 -0.43
N LEU A 86 -1.18 -20.39 -0.65
CA LEU A 86 -1.88 -21.40 0.14
C LEU A 86 -1.69 -22.79 -0.47
N ASP A 87 -1.24 -22.84 -1.73
CA ASP A 87 -1.09 -24.05 -2.52
C ASP A 87 0.39 -24.45 -2.55
N LYS A 88 0.69 -25.68 -2.10
CA LYS A 88 2.08 -26.19 -2.00
C LYS A 88 2.76 -26.41 -3.34
N GLU A 89 2.01 -26.47 -4.44
CA GLU A 89 2.56 -26.80 -5.77
C GLU A 89 3.32 -25.61 -6.40
N LEU A 90 3.05 -24.37 -5.97
CA LEU A 90 3.72 -23.17 -6.48
C LEU A 90 4.93 -22.74 -5.66
N THR A 91 5.02 -23.15 -4.39
CA THR A 91 6.22 -22.89 -3.55
C THR A 91 7.46 -23.59 -4.09
N ASP A 92 7.32 -24.81 -4.63
CA ASP A 92 8.46 -25.61 -5.11
C ASP A 92 9.13 -25.04 -6.38
N ASN A 93 8.45 -24.14 -7.11
CA ASN A 93 8.99 -23.55 -8.35
C ASN A 93 9.82 -22.29 -8.11
N VAL A 94 9.64 -21.60 -6.98
CA VAL A 94 10.43 -20.39 -6.63
C VAL A 94 11.84 -20.77 -6.16
N GLU A 95 12.02 -21.93 -5.53
CA GLU A 95 13.34 -22.42 -5.11
C GLU A 95 14.27 -22.74 -6.31
N LYS A 96 13.71 -23.19 -7.45
CA LYS A 96 14.52 -23.62 -8.61
C LYS A 96 15.11 -22.49 -9.45
N GLU A 97 14.47 -21.32 -9.49
CA GLU A 97 14.98 -20.17 -10.26
C GLU A 97 16.11 -19.43 -9.53
N ASN A 98 16.19 -19.52 -8.20
CA ASN A 98 17.28 -18.87 -7.44
C ASN A 98 18.58 -19.70 -7.40
N GLU A 99 18.55 -21.00 -7.70
CA GLU A 99 19.78 -21.82 -7.77
C GLU A 99 20.46 -21.78 -9.15
N THR A 100 19.79 -21.29 -10.20
CA THR A 100 20.31 -21.36 -11.58
C THR A 100 21.14 -20.14 -12.01
N THR A 101 21.22 -19.07 -11.20
CA THR A 101 21.92 -17.83 -11.57
C THR A 101 23.38 -17.74 -11.10
N GLU A 102 23.93 -18.76 -10.43
CA GLU A 102 25.32 -18.73 -9.90
C GLU A 102 26.31 -19.69 -10.57
N ARG A 103 25.96 -20.37 -11.67
CA ARG A 103 26.92 -21.19 -12.43
C ARG A 103 26.83 -20.89 -13.91
N ASP A 104 27.66 -19.93 -14.36
CA ASP A 104 28.39 -20.01 -15.63
C ASP A 104 29.21 -18.73 -15.86
N THR A 105 30.23 -18.50 -15.01
CA THR A 105 31.41 -17.70 -15.38
C THR A 105 32.66 -18.30 -14.74
N ASN A 106 33.10 -19.49 -15.20
CA ASN A 106 34.54 -19.74 -15.30
C ASN A 106 34.88 -21.02 -16.08
N SER A 107 35.79 -20.81 -17.05
CA SER A 107 36.64 -21.76 -17.80
C SER A 107 36.03 -22.45 -19.02
#